data_AF-A0A8R1EQY7-F1
#
_entry.id   AF-A0A8R1EQY7-F1
#
_cell.length_a   1.000
_cell.length_b   1.000
_cell.length_c   1.000
_cell.angle_alpha   90.00
_cell.angle_beta   90.00
_cell.angle_gamma   90.00
#
_symmetry.space_group_name_H-M   'P 1'
#
loop_
_entity.id
_entity.type
_entity.pdbx_description
1 polymer ?
#
loop_
_entity_poly.entity_id
_entity_poly.type
_entity_poly.pdbx_seq_one_letter_code
_entity_poly.pdbx_strand_id
1 'polypeptide(L)'
;MGNQVAQMALVAPDEKTYDLIHSFICGSSADDIANVCNASSIPEQARNEAISEFHKRNTERAATILTESAKQKLRESTKELSGSAGGKRMLKSHHGTYIRAYDTEWKVDLMRGEPRESEHWYVEDWRGKVVFKAIHSPGRFLRALSCGKVDLVPTHPHDCPALMWKPFKNSDGTWSFLSIHGTWLSGLKNNVVCCMWECKSSEKFTLPWW
;
A
#
# COMPACT_ATOMS: atom_id res chain seq x y z
N MET A 1 -24.03 3.01 16.01
CA MET A 1 -22.59 2.67 16.12
C MET A 1 -22.20 1.48 15.24
N GLY A 2 -23.06 0.46 15.07
CA GLY A 2 -22.79 -0.72 14.22
C GLY A 2 -22.42 -0.43 12.76
N ASN A 3 -23.16 0.45 12.06
CA ASN A 3 -22.93 0.72 10.63
C ASN A 3 -21.52 1.26 10.34
N GLN A 4 -20.99 2.13 11.21
CA GLN A 4 -19.66 2.71 11.04
C GLN A 4 -18.56 1.67 11.26
N VAL A 5 -18.72 0.79 12.24
CA VAL A 5 -17.76 -0.31 12.50
C VAL A 5 -17.74 -1.29 11.33
N ALA A 6 -18.92 -1.66 10.81
CA ALA A 6 -19.04 -2.54 9.64
C ALA A 6 -18.41 -1.90 8.38
N GLN A 7 -18.68 -0.61 8.15
CA GLN A 7 -18.07 0.13 7.05
C GLN A 7 -16.54 0.12 7.14
N MET A 8 -15.98 0.40 8.33
CA MET A 8 -14.52 0.36 8.53
C MET A 8 -13.94 -1.03 8.26
N ALA A 9 -14.61 -2.09 8.71
CA ALA A 9 -14.20 -3.46 8.48
C ALA A 9 -14.23 -3.85 6.99
N LEU A 10 -15.20 -3.37 6.22
CA LEU A 10 -15.24 -3.60 4.76
C LEU A 10 -14.20 -2.79 3.99
N VAL A 11 -13.83 -1.59 4.46
CA VAL A 11 -12.82 -0.74 3.80
C VAL A 11 -11.40 -1.23 4.05
N ALA A 12 -11.12 -1.80 5.22
CA ALA A 12 -9.81 -2.30 5.60
C ALA A 12 -9.90 -3.71 6.22
N PRO A 13 -10.26 -4.74 5.43
CA PRO A 13 -10.48 -6.08 5.95
C PRO A 13 -9.22 -6.69 6.57
N ASP A 14 -9.40 -7.26 7.76
CA ASP A 14 -8.43 -7.95 8.60
C ASP A 14 -9.00 -9.30 9.12
N GLU A 15 -8.31 -9.93 10.08
CA GLU A 15 -8.73 -11.21 10.66
C GLU A 15 -10.06 -11.13 11.43
N LYS A 16 -10.41 -9.97 11.99
CA LYS A 16 -11.64 -9.77 12.79
C LYS A 16 -12.82 -9.29 11.95
N THR A 17 -12.58 -8.99 10.68
CA THR A 17 -13.59 -8.42 9.80
C THR A 17 -14.81 -9.30 9.68
N TYR A 18 -14.64 -10.63 9.58
CA TYR A 18 -15.79 -11.54 9.50
C TYR A 18 -16.73 -11.37 10.70
N ASP A 19 -16.19 -11.39 11.92
CA ASP A 19 -17.00 -11.31 13.15
C ASP A 19 -17.76 -9.98 13.24
N LEU A 20 -17.11 -8.88 12.87
CA LEU A 20 -17.73 -7.55 12.84
C LEU A 20 -18.86 -7.46 11.82
N ILE A 21 -18.66 -8.01 10.62
CA ILE A 21 -19.67 -8.04 9.56
C ILE A 21 -20.82 -8.97 9.91
N HIS A 22 -20.53 -10.15 10.47
CA HIS A 22 -21.54 -11.09 10.91
C HIS A 22 -22.42 -10.50 12.01
N SER A 23 -21.80 -9.92 13.05
CA SER A 23 -22.52 -9.23 14.12
C SER A 23 -23.39 -8.07 13.61
N PHE A 24 -22.91 -7.32 12.61
CA PHE A 24 -23.68 -6.27 11.97
C PHE A 24 -24.89 -6.83 11.24
N ILE A 25 -24.72 -7.85 10.40
CA ILE A 25 -25.81 -8.45 9.61
C ILE A 25 -26.92 -9.00 10.50
N CYS A 26 -26.57 -9.68 11.61
CA CYS A 26 -27.56 -10.23 12.53
C CYS A 26 -28.49 -9.18 13.17
N GLY A 27 -28.04 -7.91 13.26
CA GLY A 27 -28.77 -6.81 13.90
C GLY A 27 -29.29 -5.74 12.93
N SER A 28 -29.24 -5.97 11.63
CA SER A 28 -29.47 -4.94 10.60
C SER A 28 -30.65 -5.27 9.68
N SER A 29 -31.19 -4.25 9.01
CA SER A 29 -32.12 -4.42 7.89
C SER A 29 -31.39 -4.63 6.55
N ALA A 30 -32.11 -5.05 5.51
CA ALA A 30 -31.56 -5.14 4.16
C ALA A 30 -31.09 -3.77 3.63
N ASP A 31 -31.81 -2.69 3.99
CA ASP A 31 -31.45 -1.32 3.61
C ASP A 31 -30.16 -0.87 4.32
N ASP A 32 -29.99 -1.22 5.60
CA ASP A 32 -28.75 -0.94 6.32
C ASP A 32 -27.55 -1.65 5.67
N ILE A 33 -27.71 -2.93 5.31
CA ILE A 33 -26.69 -3.72 4.62
C ILE A 33 -26.34 -3.07 3.26
N ALA A 34 -27.35 -2.69 2.47
CA ALA A 34 -27.16 -2.02 1.19
C ALA A 34 -26.41 -0.69 1.34
N ASN A 35 -26.79 0.13 2.32
CA ASN A 35 -26.16 1.41 2.62
C ASN A 35 -24.68 1.26 2.99
N VAL A 36 -24.35 0.30 3.87
CA VAL A 36 -22.97 0.02 4.25
C VAL A 36 -22.14 -0.52 3.07
N CYS A 37 -22.73 -1.38 2.23
CA CYS A 37 -22.06 -1.86 1.02
C CYS A 37 -21.76 -0.73 0.03
N ASN A 38 -22.71 0.19 -0.18
CA ASN A 38 -22.53 1.35 -1.05
C ASN A 38 -21.43 2.28 -0.52
N ALA A 39 -21.46 2.59 0.77
CA ALA A 39 -20.48 3.44 1.42
C ALA A 39 -19.06 2.83 1.41
N SER A 40 -18.96 1.51 1.33
CA SER A 40 -17.69 0.76 1.23
C SER A 40 -17.32 0.41 -0.23
N SER A 41 -18.16 0.83 -1.19
CA SER A 41 -18.11 0.50 -2.63
C SER A 41 -17.88 -1.00 -2.89
N ILE A 42 -18.60 -1.86 -2.18
CA ILE A 42 -18.65 -3.30 -2.48
C ILE A 42 -19.28 -3.50 -3.88
N PRO A 43 -18.74 -4.40 -4.72
CA PRO A 43 -19.34 -4.73 -6.01
C PRO A 43 -20.83 -5.05 -5.91
N GLU A 44 -21.62 -4.48 -6.82
CA GLU A 44 -23.07 -4.61 -6.83
C GLU A 44 -23.54 -6.06 -6.83
N GLN A 45 -22.88 -6.94 -7.58
CA GLN A 45 -23.19 -8.37 -7.60
C GLN A 45 -23.08 -9.02 -6.20
N ALA A 46 -21.98 -8.77 -5.49
CA ALA A 46 -21.76 -9.33 -4.16
C ALA A 46 -22.75 -8.76 -3.13
N ARG A 47 -23.06 -7.46 -3.22
CA ARG A 47 -24.09 -6.82 -2.38
C ARG A 47 -25.45 -7.49 -2.59
N ASN A 48 -25.87 -7.66 -3.85
CA ASN A 48 -27.17 -8.23 -4.17
C ASN A 48 -27.26 -9.71 -3.76
N GLU A 49 -26.18 -10.49 -3.92
CA GLU A 49 -26.10 -11.88 -3.44
C GLU A 49 -26.20 -11.95 -1.91
N ALA A 50 -25.47 -11.09 -1.18
CA ALA A 50 -25.52 -11.04 0.27
C ALA A 50 -26.91 -10.65 0.80
N ILE A 51 -27.60 -9.69 0.17
CA ILE A 51 -28.98 -9.31 0.53
C ILE A 51 -29.95 -10.47 0.24
N SER A 52 -29.75 -11.20 -0.86
CA SER A 52 -30.55 -12.40 -1.17
C SER A 52 -30.40 -13.47 -0.07
N GLU A 53 -29.17 -13.76 0.36
CA GLU A 53 -28.90 -14.71 1.43
C GLU A 53 -29.43 -14.23 2.79
N PHE A 54 -29.36 -12.92 3.05
CA PHE A 54 -29.96 -12.30 4.23
C PHE A 54 -31.49 -12.52 4.27
N HIS A 55 -32.20 -12.32 3.16
CA HIS A 55 -33.65 -12.60 3.09
C HIS A 55 -34.00 -14.08 3.29
N LYS A 56 -33.09 -15.00 2.95
CA LYS A 56 -33.20 -16.44 3.26
C LYS A 56 -32.88 -16.76 4.72
N ARG A 57 -32.62 -15.75 5.55
CA ARG A 57 -32.14 -15.87 6.94
C ARG A 57 -30.77 -16.57 7.07
N ASN A 58 -29.97 -16.56 6.00
CA ASN A 58 -28.63 -17.14 5.96
C ASN A 58 -27.55 -16.08 6.21
N THR A 59 -27.48 -15.59 7.45
CA THR A 59 -26.61 -14.47 7.84
C THR A 59 -25.13 -14.82 7.75
N GLU A 60 -24.74 -16.06 8.03
CA GLU A 60 -23.37 -16.55 7.91
C GLU A 60 -22.86 -16.47 6.47
N ARG A 61 -23.69 -16.91 5.51
CA ARG A 61 -23.36 -16.85 4.09
C ARG A 61 -23.29 -15.41 3.60
N ALA A 62 -24.25 -14.56 3.99
CA ALA A 62 -24.22 -13.14 3.67
C ALA A 62 -22.93 -12.47 4.19
N ALA A 63 -22.53 -12.75 5.44
CA ALA A 63 -21.30 -12.23 6.03
C ALA A 63 -20.05 -12.69 5.27
N THR A 64 -20.03 -13.96 4.86
CA THR A 64 -18.95 -14.55 4.07
C THR A 64 -18.80 -13.85 2.72
N ILE A 65 -19.91 -13.67 1.99
CA ILE A 65 -19.91 -13.00 0.67
C ILE A 65 -19.33 -11.57 0.79
N LEU A 66 -19.81 -10.79 1.76
CA LEU A 66 -19.34 -9.42 1.94
C LEU A 66 -17.86 -9.37 2.35
N THR A 67 -17.44 -10.25 3.27
CA THR A 67 -16.06 -10.31 3.74
C THR A 67 -15.09 -10.68 2.60
N GLU A 68 -15.40 -11.71 1.82
CA GLU A 68 -14.53 -12.14 0.72
C GLU A 68 -14.53 -11.13 -0.44
N SER A 69 -15.67 -10.52 -0.73
CA SER A 69 -15.76 -9.44 -1.72
C SER A 69 -14.92 -8.21 -1.31
N ALA A 70 -14.97 -7.80 -0.05
CA ALA A 70 -14.15 -6.73 0.50
C ALA A 70 -12.64 -7.04 0.38
N LYS A 71 -12.23 -8.26 0.78
CA LYS A 71 -10.84 -8.72 0.64
C LYS A 71 -10.38 -8.74 -0.82
N GLN A 72 -11.22 -9.23 -1.73
CA GLN A 72 -10.90 -9.30 -3.15
C GLN A 72 -10.72 -7.89 -3.74
N LYS A 73 -11.64 -6.97 -3.44
CA LYS A 73 -11.53 -5.56 -3.84
C LYS A 73 -10.25 -4.92 -3.32
N LEU A 74 -9.90 -5.15 -2.05
CA LEU A 74 -8.65 -4.64 -1.48
C LEU A 74 -7.43 -5.19 -2.24
N ARG A 75 -7.42 -6.47 -2.58
CA ARG A 75 -6.33 -7.10 -3.36
C ARG A 75 -6.19 -6.48 -4.75
N GLU A 76 -7.31 -6.28 -5.45
CA GLU A 76 -7.33 -5.67 -6.78
C GLU A 76 -6.84 -4.22 -6.73
N SER A 77 -7.38 -3.42 -5.82
CA SER A 77 -6.93 -2.04 -5.62
C SER A 77 -5.43 -1.95 -5.27
N THR A 78 -4.95 -2.85 -4.41
CA THR A 78 -3.55 -2.90 -4.02
C THR A 78 -2.66 -3.28 -5.21
N LYS A 79 -3.10 -4.19 -6.08
CA LYS A 79 -2.41 -4.59 -7.31
C LYS A 79 -2.40 -3.46 -8.36
N GLU A 80 -3.50 -2.73 -8.50
CA GLU A 80 -3.56 -1.55 -9.38
C GLU A 80 -2.59 -0.45 -8.91
N LEU A 81 -2.51 -0.22 -7.60
CA LEU A 81 -1.58 0.75 -7.01
C LEU A 81 -0.12 0.37 -7.26
N SER A 82 0.27 -0.89 -6.99
CA SER A 82 1.63 -1.34 -7.24
C SER A 82 1.98 -1.36 -8.73
N GLY A 83 1.06 -1.79 -9.59
CA GLY A 83 1.21 -1.70 -11.04
C GLY A 83 1.39 -0.26 -11.54
N SER A 84 0.64 0.70 -11.00
CA SER A 84 0.73 2.12 -11.36
C SER A 84 2.03 2.78 -10.87
N ALA A 85 2.54 2.37 -9.71
CA ALA A 85 3.85 2.80 -9.21
C ALA A 85 5.02 2.18 -10.00
N GLY A 86 4.79 1.03 -10.64
CA GLY A 86 5.81 0.21 -11.30
C GLY A 86 6.42 0.81 -12.57
N GLY A 87 7.61 0.34 -12.92
CA GLY A 87 8.35 0.70 -14.13
C GLY A 87 9.66 1.46 -13.87
N LYS A 88 10.22 2.04 -14.93
CA LYS A 88 11.37 2.95 -14.86
C LYS A 88 10.94 4.25 -14.19
N ARG A 89 11.43 4.50 -12.99
CA ARG A 89 11.05 5.66 -12.18
C ARG A 89 12.25 6.33 -11.54
N MET A 90 12.01 7.59 -11.19
CA MET A 90 12.78 8.31 -10.18
C MET A 90 11.87 8.57 -8.98
N LEU A 91 12.43 8.64 -7.78
CA LEU A 91 11.68 8.98 -6.56
C LEU A 91 12.05 10.39 -6.14
N LYS A 92 11.21 11.36 -6.49
CA LYS A 92 11.45 12.77 -6.16
C LYS A 92 10.69 13.14 -4.89
N SER A 93 11.43 13.40 -3.82
CA SER A 93 10.89 13.87 -2.54
C SER A 93 10.17 15.21 -2.68
N HIS A 94 9.32 15.51 -1.69
CA HIS A 94 8.68 16.82 -1.53
C HIS A 94 9.67 18.00 -1.51
N HIS A 95 10.91 17.79 -1.08
CA HIS A 95 11.96 18.83 -1.05
C HIS A 95 12.67 19.04 -2.39
N GLY A 96 12.17 18.40 -3.47
CA GLY A 96 12.73 18.52 -4.82
C GLY A 96 14.04 17.73 -5.02
N THR A 97 14.34 16.78 -4.13
CA THR A 97 15.54 15.94 -4.20
C THR A 97 15.18 14.51 -4.58
N TYR A 98 16.09 13.80 -5.24
CA TYR A 98 15.89 12.44 -5.75
C TYR A 98 16.57 11.41 -4.85
N ILE A 99 15.90 10.29 -4.57
CA ILE A 99 16.54 9.16 -3.89
C ILE A 99 17.60 8.57 -4.83
N ARG A 100 18.84 8.48 -4.33
CA ARG A 100 20.00 7.97 -5.05
C ARG A 100 20.53 6.71 -4.38
N ALA A 101 20.87 5.72 -5.19
CA ALA A 101 21.68 4.57 -4.81
C ALA A 101 23.15 4.82 -5.15
N TYR A 102 24.07 4.71 -4.19
CA TYR A 102 25.50 4.90 -4.44
C TYR A 102 26.32 3.63 -4.11
N ASP A 103 27.04 3.16 -5.12
CA ASP A 103 27.57 1.79 -5.20
C ASP A 103 28.67 1.50 -4.16
N THR A 104 29.61 2.43 -3.99
CA THR A 104 30.85 2.15 -3.25
C THR A 104 30.62 1.84 -1.77
N GLU A 105 29.48 2.25 -1.20
CA GLU A 105 29.21 2.13 0.23
C GLU A 105 27.84 1.54 0.57
N TRP A 106 27.07 1.07 -0.42
CA TRP A 106 25.75 0.46 -0.20
C TRP A 106 24.78 1.44 0.48
N LYS A 107 24.99 2.73 0.22
CA LYS A 107 24.27 3.83 0.85
C LYS A 107 23.16 4.33 -0.04
N VAL A 108 22.18 4.92 0.63
CA VAL A 108 21.07 5.62 0.03
C VAL A 108 21.04 7.03 0.62
N ASP A 109 21.00 8.02 -0.25
CA ASP A 109 20.88 9.42 0.15
C ASP A 109 19.95 10.18 -0.81
N LEU A 110 19.86 11.49 -0.64
CA LEU A 110 19.12 12.36 -1.54
C LEU A 110 20.07 13.27 -2.32
N MET A 111 19.81 13.36 -3.62
CA MET A 111 20.56 14.19 -4.56
C MET A 111 19.72 15.39 -5.01
N ARG A 112 20.35 16.58 -5.06
CA ARG A 112 19.78 17.81 -5.63
C ARG A 112 20.29 18.03 -7.05
N GLY A 113 19.40 18.48 -7.92
CA GLY A 113 19.75 18.87 -9.29
C GLY A 113 19.16 17.91 -10.31
N GLU A 114 19.85 17.80 -11.45
CA GLU A 114 19.44 16.93 -12.55
C GLU A 114 19.76 15.47 -12.23
N PRO A 115 18.75 14.58 -12.22
CA PRO A 115 18.95 13.17 -11.90
C PRO A 115 19.81 12.49 -12.97
N ARG A 116 20.63 11.53 -12.53
CA ARG A 116 21.49 10.68 -13.34
C ARG A 116 21.16 9.21 -13.05
N GLU A 117 21.97 8.32 -13.59
CA GLU A 117 21.78 6.87 -13.47
C GLU A 117 21.63 6.37 -12.02
N SER A 118 22.29 7.01 -11.06
CA SER A 118 22.22 6.64 -9.64
C SER A 118 20.87 6.98 -8.98
N GLU A 119 20.10 7.92 -9.55
CA GLU A 119 18.74 8.28 -9.14
C GLU A 119 17.66 7.46 -9.86
N HIS A 120 18.06 6.60 -10.80
CA HIS A 120 17.15 5.78 -11.59
C HIS A 120 16.87 4.43 -10.93
N TRP A 121 15.59 4.10 -10.82
CA TRP A 121 15.09 2.89 -10.19
C TRP A 121 14.20 2.10 -11.15
N TYR A 122 14.28 0.77 -11.07
CA TYR A 122 13.19 -0.09 -11.48
C TYR A 122 12.29 -0.36 -10.29
N VAL A 123 11.04 0.09 -10.38
CA VAL A 123 9.99 -0.24 -9.42
C VAL A 123 9.27 -1.47 -9.94
N GLU A 124 9.47 -2.62 -9.32
CA GLU A 124 8.85 -3.87 -9.75
C GLU A 124 7.58 -4.12 -8.92
N ASP A 125 6.49 -4.56 -9.56
CA ASP A 125 5.28 -5.02 -8.85
C ASP A 125 5.48 -6.44 -8.31
N TRP A 126 5.21 -6.59 -7.03
CA TRP A 126 5.34 -7.82 -6.26
C TRP A 126 4.01 -8.14 -5.57
N ARG A 127 2.98 -8.41 -6.40
CA ARG A 127 1.63 -8.85 -5.97
C ARG A 127 0.98 -7.85 -5.01
N GLY A 128 0.94 -6.58 -5.38
CA GLY A 128 0.36 -5.52 -4.54
C GLY A 128 1.38 -4.81 -3.63
N LYS A 129 2.63 -5.24 -3.65
CA LYS A 129 3.75 -4.50 -3.07
C LYS A 129 4.70 -4.09 -4.18
N VAL A 130 5.68 -3.26 -3.86
CA VAL A 130 6.74 -2.90 -4.78
C VAL A 130 8.11 -3.14 -4.15
N VAL A 131 9.10 -3.36 -4.99
CA VAL A 131 10.51 -3.31 -4.62
C VAL A 131 11.21 -2.28 -5.50
N PHE A 132 12.22 -1.62 -4.95
CA PHE A 132 13.03 -0.64 -5.66
C PHE A 132 14.38 -1.24 -5.97
N LYS A 133 14.64 -1.51 -7.25
CA LYS A 133 15.89 -2.06 -7.75
C LYS A 133 16.75 -0.94 -8.33
N ALA A 134 17.94 -0.78 -7.77
CA ALA A 134 18.90 0.21 -8.24
C ALA A 134 19.43 -0.17 -9.62
N ILE A 135 19.53 0.80 -10.52
CA ILE A 135 19.97 0.56 -11.91
C ILE A 135 21.49 0.65 -12.02
N HIS A 136 22.05 1.72 -11.45
CA HIS A 136 23.49 1.91 -11.38
C HIS A 136 24.21 0.85 -10.51
N SER A 137 23.45 0.08 -9.73
CA SER A 137 23.97 -0.97 -8.87
C SER A 137 23.19 -2.27 -9.07
N PRO A 138 23.40 -2.98 -10.19
CA PRO A 138 22.59 -4.13 -10.56
C PRO A 138 22.51 -5.19 -9.45
N GLY A 139 21.30 -5.69 -9.20
CA GLY A 139 21.04 -6.70 -8.18
C GLY A 139 20.89 -6.16 -6.76
N ARG A 140 21.00 -4.83 -6.53
CA ARG A 140 20.76 -4.22 -5.22
C ARG A 140 19.35 -3.64 -5.10
N PHE A 141 18.76 -3.83 -3.93
CA PHE A 141 17.39 -3.42 -3.62
C PHE A 141 17.34 -2.51 -2.39
N LEU A 142 16.40 -1.56 -2.40
CA LEU A 142 16.12 -0.68 -1.27
C LEU A 142 15.45 -1.46 -0.13
N ARG A 143 16.06 -1.42 1.06
CA ARG A 143 15.58 -2.14 2.24
C ARG A 143 15.27 -1.18 3.37
N ALA A 144 14.16 -1.42 4.07
CA ALA A 144 13.89 -0.82 5.36
C ALA A 144 14.45 -1.70 6.49
N LEU A 145 15.14 -1.10 7.45
CA LEU A 145 15.54 -1.77 8.68
C LEU A 145 14.56 -1.43 9.80
N SER A 146 14.40 -2.34 10.77
CA SER A 146 13.51 -2.16 11.93
C SER A 146 13.90 -0.95 12.81
N CYS A 147 15.15 -0.49 12.73
CA CYS A 147 15.62 0.72 13.39
C CYS A 147 15.31 2.03 12.63
N GLY A 148 14.57 1.96 11.52
CA GLY A 148 14.21 3.10 10.68
C GLY A 148 15.30 3.54 9.70
N LYS A 149 16.45 2.86 9.65
CA LYS A 149 17.46 3.09 8.62
C LYS A 149 17.03 2.48 7.28
N VAL A 150 17.53 3.04 6.20
CA VAL A 150 17.33 2.54 4.84
C VAL A 150 18.69 2.28 4.20
N ASP A 151 18.86 1.11 3.59
CA ASP A 151 20.10 0.70 2.94
C ASP A 151 19.84 -0.06 1.63
N LEU A 152 20.93 -0.47 0.97
CA LEU A 152 20.91 -1.33 -0.21
C LEU A 152 21.43 -2.72 0.15
N VAL A 153 20.77 -3.76 -0.37
CA VAL A 153 21.24 -5.15 -0.17
C VAL A 153 21.13 -5.96 -1.47
N PRO A 154 22.11 -6.84 -1.78
CA PRO A 154 22.08 -7.73 -2.92
C PRO A 154 21.36 -9.05 -2.57
N THR A 155 20.13 -8.95 -2.07
CA THR A 155 19.32 -10.12 -1.71
C THR A 155 18.05 -10.13 -2.55
N HIS A 156 17.63 -11.31 -3.00
CA HIS A 156 16.41 -11.45 -3.77
C HIS A 156 15.18 -11.12 -2.90
N PRO A 157 14.14 -10.43 -3.42
CA PRO A 157 12.95 -10.09 -2.64
C PRO A 157 12.20 -11.26 -2.01
N HIS A 158 12.30 -12.47 -2.58
CA HIS A 158 11.74 -13.68 -1.94
C HIS A 158 12.39 -14.02 -0.61
N ASP A 159 13.70 -13.74 -0.45
CA ASP A 159 14.46 -14.12 0.74
C ASP A 159 14.52 -13.01 1.80
N CYS A 160 14.14 -11.78 1.43
CA CYS A 160 14.17 -10.61 2.31
C CYS A 160 12.88 -9.79 2.21
N PRO A 161 11.86 -10.08 3.05
CA PRO A 161 10.61 -9.33 3.08
C PRO A 161 10.77 -7.83 3.37
N ALA A 162 11.88 -7.44 4.01
CA ALA A 162 12.23 -6.05 4.31
C ALA A 162 12.48 -5.18 3.05
N LEU A 163 12.55 -5.81 1.87
CA LEU A 163 12.60 -5.16 0.55
C LEU A 163 11.22 -4.71 0.04
N MET A 164 10.15 -5.20 0.66
CA MET A 164 8.79 -4.98 0.19
C MET A 164 8.20 -3.71 0.76
N TRP A 165 7.68 -2.87 -0.13
CA TRP A 165 7.02 -1.62 0.21
C TRP A 165 5.57 -1.66 -0.25
N LYS A 166 4.63 -1.28 0.62
CA LYS A 166 3.24 -1.09 0.23
C LYS A 166 3.08 0.33 -0.31
N PRO A 167 2.73 0.52 -1.59
CA PRO A 167 2.54 1.83 -2.18
C PRO A 167 1.16 2.39 -1.82
N PHE A 168 1.11 3.70 -1.60
CA PHE A 168 -0.11 4.47 -1.37
C PHE A 168 -0.09 5.68 -2.30
N LYS A 169 -1.19 5.88 -3.02
CA LYS A 169 -1.37 7.09 -3.83
C LYS A 169 -2.18 8.11 -3.04
N ASN A 170 -1.59 9.28 -2.83
CA ASN A 170 -2.19 10.37 -2.08
C ASN A 170 -3.20 11.15 -2.95
N SER A 171 -4.10 11.89 -2.30
CA SER A 171 -5.11 12.71 -3.00
C SER A 171 -4.49 13.83 -3.85
N ASP A 172 -3.28 14.28 -3.50
CA ASP A 172 -2.49 15.27 -4.25
C ASP A 172 -1.71 14.64 -5.43
N GLY A 173 -1.91 13.36 -5.71
CA GLY A 173 -1.24 12.62 -6.80
C GLY A 173 0.18 12.16 -6.48
N THR A 174 0.71 12.48 -5.29
CA THR A 174 2.00 11.95 -4.82
C THR A 174 1.86 10.51 -4.33
N TRP A 175 2.98 9.89 -4.00
CA TRP A 175 3.07 8.52 -3.51
C TRP A 175 3.77 8.47 -2.16
N SER A 176 3.34 7.54 -1.32
CA SER A 176 3.98 7.20 -0.05
C SER A 176 4.17 5.69 0.02
N PHE A 177 5.23 5.25 0.69
CA PHE A 177 5.64 3.84 0.69
C PHE A 177 5.81 3.35 2.12
N LEU A 178 5.01 2.38 2.53
CA LEU A 178 5.04 1.81 3.87
C LEU A 178 5.89 0.54 3.88
N SER A 179 6.87 0.47 4.76
CA SER A 179 7.68 -0.73 4.98
C SER A 179 6.91 -1.83 5.72
N ILE A 180 7.47 -3.03 5.78
CA ILE A 180 6.94 -4.13 6.60
C ILE A 180 6.94 -3.82 8.10
N HIS A 181 7.70 -2.82 8.55
CA HIS A 181 7.84 -2.44 9.95
C HIS A 181 6.80 -1.40 10.39
N GLY A 182 5.86 -1.03 9.51
CA GLY A 182 4.84 -0.02 9.81
C GLY A 182 5.38 1.42 9.77
N THR A 183 6.58 1.63 9.23
CA THR A 183 7.20 2.95 9.03
C THR A 183 7.26 3.33 7.56
N TRP A 184 7.09 4.62 7.26
CA TRP A 184 7.02 5.21 5.92
C TRP A 184 8.41 5.60 5.41
N LEU A 185 8.71 5.34 4.13
CA LEU A 185 9.92 5.86 3.47
C LEU A 185 9.90 7.40 3.49
N SER A 186 11.00 8.00 3.90
CA SER A 186 11.12 9.45 4.10
C SER A 186 12.36 10.00 3.40
N GLY A 187 12.19 11.09 2.67
CA GLY A 187 13.29 11.91 2.17
C GLY A 187 13.35 13.23 2.93
N LEU A 188 14.32 13.39 3.83
CA LEU A 188 14.44 14.55 4.71
C LEU A 188 15.25 15.69 4.07
N LYS A 189 15.02 16.93 4.52
CA LYS A 189 15.67 18.14 3.98
C LYS A 189 17.20 18.15 4.11
N ASN A 190 17.75 17.41 5.07
CA ASN A 190 19.18 17.24 5.33
C ASN A 190 19.83 16.13 4.49
N ASN A 191 19.21 15.76 3.37
CA ASN A 191 19.64 14.74 2.43
C ASN A 191 19.66 13.30 2.98
N VAL A 192 18.96 13.05 4.10
CA VAL A 192 18.86 11.72 4.71
C VAL A 192 17.65 10.98 4.16
N VAL A 193 17.84 9.70 3.84
CA VAL A 193 16.75 8.74 3.59
C VAL A 193 16.63 7.83 4.81
N CYS A 194 15.41 7.74 5.35
CA CYS A 194 15.10 6.90 6.50
C CYS A 194 13.65 6.43 6.45
N CYS A 195 13.18 5.78 7.51
CA CYS A 195 11.77 5.54 7.72
C CYS A 195 11.24 6.26 8.97
N MET A 196 10.04 6.83 8.86
CA MET A 196 9.36 7.58 9.91
C MET A 196 8.00 6.96 10.25
N TRP A 197 7.53 7.13 11.49
CA TRP A 197 6.24 6.59 11.94
C TRP A 197 5.03 7.32 11.35
N GLU A 198 5.19 8.60 11.05
CA GLU A 198 4.11 9.45 10.56
C GLU A 198 4.27 9.72 9.06
N CYS A 199 3.16 9.68 8.33
CA CYS A 199 3.13 10.05 6.91
C CYS A 199 2.83 11.55 6.77
N LYS A 200 3.88 12.38 6.74
CA LYS A 200 3.81 13.83 6.54
C LYS A 200 4.34 14.19 5.15
N SER A 201 4.80 15.43 4.96
CA SER A 201 5.29 15.90 3.67
C SER A 201 6.59 15.21 3.22
N SER A 202 7.46 14.79 4.14
CA SER A 202 8.75 14.18 3.76
C SER A 202 8.61 12.73 3.29
N GLU A 203 7.45 12.13 3.51
CA GLU A 203 7.08 10.77 3.12
C GLU A 203 6.34 10.72 1.77
N LYS A 204 6.26 11.88 1.10
CA LYS A 204 5.60 12.03 -0.20
C LYS A 204 6.64 12.17 -1.31
N PHE A 205 6.42 11.39 -2.36
CA PHE A 205 7.25 11.35 -3.55
C PHE A 205 6.41 11.54 -4.80
N THR A 206 6.91 12.27 -5.78
CA THR A 206 6.45 12.08 -7.16
C THR A 206 7.28 10.98 -7.82
N LEU A 207 6.69 10.32 -8.82
CA LEU A 207 7.31 9.22 -9.55
C LEU A 207 7.49 9.59 -11.04
N PRO A 208 8.41 10.51 -11.39
CA PRO A 208 8.69 10.79 -12.79
C PRO A 208 9.23 9.56 -13.53
N TRP A 209 8.92 9.49 -14.82
CA TRP A 209 9.57 8.58 -15.76
C TRP A 209 10.96 9.11 -16.13
N TRP A 210 11.83 8.23 -16.59
CA TRP A 210 13.13 8.55 -17.18
C TRP A 210 13.39 7.61 -18.37
#